data_AF-A0A1J4J881-F1
#
_entry.id   AF-A0A1J4J881-F1
#
_cell.length_a   1.000
_cell.length_b   1.000
_cell.length_c   1.000
_cell.angle_alpha   90.00
_cell.angle_beta   90.00
_cell.angle_gamma   90.00
#
_symmetry.space_group_name_H-M   'P 1'
#
loop_
_entity.id
_entity.type
_entity.pdbx_description
1 polymer ?
#
loop_
_entity_poly.entity_id
_entity_poly.type
_entity_poly.pdbx_seq_one_letter_code
_entity_poly.pdbx_strand_id
1 'polypeptide(L)'
;MKVNKSFINYLFQLISIENDRLKIIRMKQIENPQDSIKIGEPPRLKVRRKPLTEEALNSLYRAIMYLPLNLLQLVPPLHLYSISELEYYIVNMLHNPPTIELDIDSLRNLMVPFDINEDFAIVSMIRMNPGPFSFELVQRFSYAFKPIRTAHQIANRIEELQMASNEEREYIIQKFADETFKEYLSSQVKDGNSEQLTELNLTKRDFDICTISKPKNPEIPIPPEIDQEINLLSSHRWMFIKERFASNDLAIIRSEKHEFYMRLCAIIIGRNSPQGEVDIDLSYYMKGGCHHVSRQQAILSFQKDYFFYLENIGKRSFRVNGTIVPKGKFCILQPGAIIDFSDILLMFIPNEPLVDKIRKNFNYTVTKAPIKKKRRP
;
A
#
# COMPACT_ATOMS: atom_id res chain seq x y z
N MET A 1 20.82 3.33 -28.10
CA MET A 1 20.50 2.49 -26.92
C MET A 1 19.10 1.92 -27.10
N LYS A 2 18.94 0.59 -27.24
CA LYS A 2 17.61 -0.04 -27.26
C LYS A 2 17.13 -0.16 -25.81
N VAL A 3 16.28 0.76 -25.37
CA VAL A 3 15.64 0.69 -24.05
C VAL A 3 14.70 -0.52 -24.05
N ASN A 4 14.87 -1.40 -23.06
CA ASN A 4 14.14 -2.65 -22.93
C ASN A 4 12.65 -2.35 -22.69
N LYS A 5 11.76 -2.78 -23.61
CA LYS A 5 10.29 -2.61 -23.48
C LYS A 5 9.74 -3.13 -22.15
N SER A 6 10.42 -4.11 -21.54
CA SER A 6 10.07 -4.64 -20.22
C SER A 6 10.25 -3.62 -19.09
N PHE A 7 11.25 -2.73 -19.19
CA PHE A 7 11.51 -1.70 -18.18
C PHE A 7 10.49 -0.56 -18.26
N ILE A 8 10.13 -0.17 -19.49
CA ILE A 8 9.08 0.84 -19.74
C ILE A 8 7.72 0.33 -19.22
N ASN A 9 7.38 -0.93 -19.49
CA ASN A 9 6.13 -1.54 -19.00
C ASN A 9 6.08 -1.68 -17.47
N TYR A 10 7.23 -1.96 -16.83
CA TYR A 10 7.34 -2.00 -15.37
C TYR A 10 7.16 -0.61 -14.74
N LEU A 11 7.74 0.43 -15.36
CA LEU A 11 7.52 1.82 -14.97
C LEU A 11 6.04 2.21 -15.10
N PHE A 12 5.38 1.81 -16.19
CA PHE A 12 3.95 2.04 -16.40
C PHE A 12 3.06 1.33 -15.37
N GLN A 13 3.42 0.11 -14.97
CA GLN A 13 2.69 -0.61 -13.92
C GLN A 13 2.82 0.09 -12.57
N LEU A 14 3.99 0.61 -12.20
CA LEU A 14 4.17 1.41 -10.99
C LEU A 14 3.33 2.70 -11.04
N ILE A 15 3.32 3.38 -12.19
CA ILE A 15 2.54 4.62 -12.40
C ILE A 15 1.02 4.36 -12.38
N SER A 16 0.56 3.16 -12.75
CA SER A 16 -0.87 2.84 -12.83
C SER A 16 -1.51 2.55 -11.46
N ILE A 17 -0.73 2.17 -10.45
CA ILE A 17 -1.27 1.63 -9.19
C ILE A 17 -1.74 2.71 -8.20
N GLU A 18 -1.40 3.99 -8.43
CA GLU A 18 -1.86 5.13 -7.60
C GLU A 18 -3.03 5.95 -8.22
N ASN A 19 -3.56 5.55 -9.39
CA ASN A 19 -4.26 6.48 -10.29
C ASN A 19 -5.78 6.70 -10.12
N ASP A 20 -6.52 5.94 -9.33
CA ASP A 20 -7.99 6.05 -9.37
C ASP A 20 -8.60 7.14 -8.47
N ARG A 21 -7.78 7.96 -7.79
CA ARG A 21 -8.30 8.96 -6.82
C ARG A 21 -7.76 10.39 -6.94
N LEU A 22 -6.75 10.66 -7.77
CA LEU A 22 -6.20 12.01 -7.94
C LEU A 22 -6.66 12.61 -9.28
N LYS A 23 -7.67 13.48 -9.23
CA LYS A 23 -8.03 14.35 -10.36
C LYS A 23 -7.24 15.66 -10.25
N ILE A 24 -6.25 15.84 -11.12
CA ILE A 24 -5.59 17.13 -11.29
C ILE A 24 -6.49 17.96 -12.20
N ILE A 25 -7.07 19.04 -11.69
CA ILE A 25 -7.96 19.91 -12.47
C ILE A 25 -7.21 21.20 -12.81
N ARG A 26 -7.43 21.67 -14.05
CA ARG A 26 -6.84 22.80 -14.78
C ARG A 26 -6.06 23.84 -13.97
N MET A 27 -4.99 24.35 -14.59
CA MET A 27 -4.37 25.63 -14.24
C MET A 27 -5.43 26.74 -14.25
N LYS A 28 -5.88 27.19 -13.07
CA LYS A 28 -6.42 28.55 -12.99
C LYS A 28 -5.24 29.47 -13.21
N GLN A 29 -5.30 30.31 -14.24
CA GLN A 29 -4.46 31.50 -14.30
C GLN A 29 -4.87 32.39 -13.13
N ILE A 30 -4.24 32.18 -11.98
CA ILE A 30 -4.28 33.15 -10.91
C ILE A 30 -3.20 34.15 -11.31
N GLU A 31 -3.62 35.23 -11.98
CA GLU A 31 -2.77 36.41 -12.10
C GLU A 31 -2.58 36.97 -10.69
N ASN A 32 -1.60 36.44 -9.97
CA ASN A 32 -1.18 37.00 -8.69
C ASN A 32 -0.06 38.01 -9.00
N PRO A 33 -0.31 39.33 -8.91
CA PRO A 33 0.62 40.36 -9.37
C PRO A 33 1.89 40.50 -8.51
N GLN A 34 2.13 39.60 -7.54
CA GLN A 34 3.33 39.61 -6.70
C GLN A 34 4.41 38.58 -7.08
N ASP A 35 4.15 37.66 -8.02
CA ASP A 35 5.09 36.57 -8.36
C ASP A 35 6.10 36.95 -9.46
N SER A 36 6.88 38.01 -9.26
CA SER A 36 7.90 38.45 -10.22
C SER A 36 9.30 37.92 -9.91
N ILE A 37 9.45 36.66 -9.51
CA ILE A 37 10.78 36.02 -9.55
C ILE A 37 11.07 35.67 -11.01
N LYS A 38 11.97 36.41 -11.65
CA LYS A 38 12.44 36.11 -13.01
C LYS A 38 13.35 34.88 -12.95
N ILE A 39 12.76 33.69 -13.03
CA ILE A 39 13.51 32.48 -13.39
C ILE A 39 14.08 32.76 -14.77
N GLY A 40 15.41 32.80 -14.91
CA GLY A 40 16.05 33.09 -16.20
C GLY A 40 15.45 32.22 -17.31
N GLU A 41 15.19 32.81 -18.48
CA GLU A 41 14.64 32.06 -19.60
C GLU A 41 15.55 30.85 -19.92
N PRO A 42 14.97 29.67 -20.23
CA PRO A 42 15.78 28.52 -20.60
C PRO A 42 16.73 28.92 -21.74
N PRO A 43 18.01 28.52 -21.69
CA PRO A 43 19.08 29.07 -22.54
C PRO A 43 18.94 28.78 -24.05
N ARG A 44 17.82 28.22 -24.51
CA ARG A 44 17.60 27.79 -25.90
C ARG A 44 16.30 28.37 -26.49
N LEU A 45 16.46 29.57 -27.03
CA LEU A 45 15.85 30.17 -28.25
C LEU A 45 14.56 29.54 -28.84
N LYS A 46 13.51 30.37 -28.97
CA LYS A 46 12.45 30.38 -30.01
C LYS A 46 12.18 29.06 -30.77
N VAL A 47 11.92 27.96 -30.08
CA VAL A 47 11.39 26.74 -30.70
C VAL A 47 9.89 26.89 -30.89
N ARG A 48 9.34 26.52 -32.05
CA ARG A 48 7.88 26.39 -32.22
C ARG A 48 7.38 25.34 -31.23
N ARG A 49 6.63 25.78 -30.22
CA ARG A 49 6.18 24.94 -29.11
C ARG A 49 4.90 24.21 -29.50
N LYS A 50 4.89 22.88 -29.40
CA LYS A 50 3.63 22.13 -29.45
C LYS A 50 2.93 22.24 -28.10
N PRO A 51 1.64 22.62 -28.05
CA PRO A 51 0.90 22.59 -26.79
C PRO A 51 0.92 21.17 -26.20
N LEU A 52 1.14 21.06 -24.89
CA LEU A 52 0.94 19.78 -24.18
C LEU A 52 -0.52 19.36 -24.33
N THR A 53 -0.76 18.12 -24.73
CA THR A 53 -2.08 17.50 -24.58
C THR A 53 -2.37 17.32 -23.09
N GLU A 54 -3.65 17.20 -22.72
CA GLU A 54 -4.04 16.95 -21.32
C GLU A 54 -3.40 15.68 -20.76
N GLU A 55 -3.31 14.64 -21.58
CA GLU A 55 -2.59 13.40 -21.25
C GLU A 55 -1.09 13.64 -21.01
N ALA A 56 -0.43 14.42 -21.88
CA ALA A 56 0.98 14.76 -21.72
C ALA A 56 1.21 15.62 -20.47
N LEU A 57 0.31 16.54 -20.16
CA LEU A 57 0.38 17.36 -18.95
C LEU A 57 0.28 16.50 -17.69
N ASN A 58 -0.67 15.55 -17.65
CA ASN A 58 -0.81 14.60 -16.54
C ASN A 58 0.42 13.68 -16.40
N SER A 59 0.94 13.17 -17.52
CA SER A 59 2.20 12.40 -17.50
C SER A 59 3.38 13.23 -17.02
N LEU A 60 3.45 14.52 -17.38
CA LEU A 60 4.48 15.43 -16.89
C LEU A 60 4.40 15.61 -15.38
N TYR A 61 3.21 15.93 -14.85
CA TYR A 61 2.99 16.10 -13.41
C TYR A 61 3.38 14.88 -12.59
N ARG A 62 3.13 13.68 -13.12
CA ARG A 62 3.53 12.43 -12.47
C ARG A 62 5.04 12.24 -12.58
N ALA A 63 5.56 12.28 -13.81
CA ALA A 63 6.95 11.98 -14.09
C ALA A 63 7.93 12.87 -13.30
N ILE A 64 7.62 14.15 -13.12
CA ILE A 64 8.49 15.02 -12.33
C ILE A 64 8.63 14.59 -10.88
N MET A 65 7.67 13.86 -10.29
CA MET A 65 7.77 13.45 -8.88
C MET A 65 8.83 12.37 -8.62
N TYR A 66 9.31 11.68 -9.66
CA TYR A 66 10.21 10.54 -9.50
C TYR A 66 11.29 10.43 -10.59
N LEU A 67 11.30 11.31 -11.59
CA LEU A 67 12.33 11.35 -12.63
C LEU A 67 12.98 12.73 -12.74
N PRO A 68 14.31 12.78 -12.89
CA PRO A 68 14.99 14.00 -13.29
C PRO A 68 14.59 14.40 -14.72
N LEU A 69 14.68 15.70 -15.00
CA LEU A 69 14.29 16.33 -16.27
C LEU A 69 14.81 15.59 -17.51
N ASN A 70 16.08 15.18 -17.48
CA ASN A 70 16.74 14.49 -18.59
C ASN A 70 16.18 13.10 -18.90
N LEU A 71 15.38 12.52 -18.00
CA LEU A 71 14.73 11.21 -18.18
C LEU A 71 13.23 11.33 -18.51
N LEU A 72 12.64 12.53 -18.52
CA LEU A 72 11.19 12.70 -18.75
C LEU A 72 10.74 12.19 -20.13
N GLN A 73 11.58 12.32 -21.15
CA GLN A 73 11.28 11.82 -22.50
C GLN A 73 11.13 10.29 -22.55
N LEU A 74 11.52 9.55 -21.51
CA LEU A 74 11.29 8.10 -21.42
C LEU A 74 9.84 7.75 -21.04
N VAL A 75 9.02 8.73 -20.63
CA VAL A 75 7.63 8.53 -20.21
C VAL A 75 6.69 8.93 -21.34
N PRO A 76 5.94 8.01 -21.95
CA PRO A 76 4.87 8.40 -22.87
C PRO A 76 3.73 9.19 -22.22
N PRO A 77 3.14 10.19 -22.92
CA PRO A 77 3.47 10.64 -24.27
C PRO A 77 4.57 11.73 -24.32
N LEU A 78 5.33 11.97 -23.25
CA LEU A 78 6.38 13.01 -23.18
C LEU A 78 7.52 12.80 -24.18
N HIS A 79 7.73 11.57 -24.66
CA HIS A 79 8.68 11.26 -25.76
C HIS A 79 8.40 12.05 -27.06
N LEU A 80 7.21 12.61 -27.22
CA LEU A 80 6.81 13.43 -28.37
C LEU A 80 7.26 14.90 -28.25
N TYR A 81 7.75 15.31 -27.08
CA TYR A 81 8.17 16.67 -26.75
C TYR A 81 9.68 16.72 -26.57
N SER A 82 10.30 17.81 -27.01
CA SER A 82 11.73 18.06 -26.77
C SER A 82 11.98 18.39 -25.30
N ILE A 83 13.21 18.14 -24.81
CA ILE A 83 13.61 18.51 -23.43
C ILE A 83 13.38 20.00 -23.20
N SER A 84 13.68 20.86 -24.18
CA SER A 84 13.44 22.31 -24.09
C SER A 84 11.96 22.69 -23.97
N GLU A 85 11.05 21.92 -24.58
CA GLU A 85 9.61 22.12 -24.39
C GLU A 85 9.20 21.71 -22.98
N LEU A 86 9.67 20.55 -22.50
CA LEU A 86 9.37 20.08 -21.14
C LEU A 86 9.92 21.03 -20.07
N GLU A 87 11.13 21.56 -20.26
CA GLU A 87 11.74 22.61 -19.43
C GLU A 87 10.83 23.83 -19.31
N TYR A 88 10.36 24.33 -20.46
CA TYR A 88 9.44 25.47 -20.48
C TYR A 88 8.16 25.18 -19.69
N TYR A 89 7.58 23.99 -19.85
CA TYR A 89 6.36 23.63 -19.15
C TYR A 89 6.57 23.49 -17.64
N ILE A 90 7.71 22.95 -17.20
CA ILE A 90 8.05 22.87 -15.77
C ILE A 90 8.24 24.26 -15.17
N VAL A 91 8.95 25.16 -15.85
CA VAL A 91 9.07 26.56 -15.41
C VAL A 91 7.71 27.22 -15.32
N ASN A 92 6.85 27.02 -16.33
CA ASN A 92 5.49 27.53 -16.32
C ASN A 92 4.65 26.96 -15.16
N MET A 93 4.85 25.70 -14.78
CA MET A 93 4.22 25.10 -13.59
C MET A 93 4.70 25.74 -12.29
N LEU A 94 5.98 26.08 -12.17
CA LEU A 94 6.50 26.74 -10.97
C LEU A 94 5.93 28.16 -10.80
N HIS A 95 5.58 28.82 -11.90
CA HIS A 95 4.84 30.08 -11.86
C HIS A 95 3.34 29.87 -11.58
N ASN A 96 2.75 28.82 -12.16
CA ASN A 96 1.33 28.53 -12.08
C ASN A 96 1.12 27.05 -11.70
N PRO A 97 1.25 26.68 -10.41
CA PRO A 97 1.14 25.28 -10.03
C PRO A 97 -0.27 24.73 -10.29
N PRO A 98 -0.41 23.44 -10.62
CA PRO A 98 -1.72 22.82 -10.77
C PRO A 98 -2.51 22.90 -9.47
N THR A 99 -3.80 23.23 -9.57
CA THR A 99 -4.70 23.17 -8.42
C THR A 99 -5.18 21.74 -8.23
N ILE A 100 -4.97 21.17 -7.04
CA ILE A 100 -5.50 19.85 -6.71
C ILE A 100 -6.90 20.06 -6.12
N GLU A 101 -7.93 19.69 -6.87
CA GLU A 101 -9.29 19.60 -6.31
C GLU A 101 -9.40 18.32 -5.49
N LEU A 102 -9.20 18.46 -4.18
CA LEU A 102 -9.56 17.43 -3.22
C LEU A 102 -11.05 17.57 -2.93
N ASP A 103 -11.77 16.46 -2.87
CA ASP A 103 -13.23 16.35 -2.62
C ASP A 103 -13.64 16.77 -1.17
N ILE A 104 -12.79 17.56 -0.51
CA ILE A 104 -12.91 17.94 0.90
C ILE A 104 -12.56 19.43 1.00
N ASP A 105 -13.57 20.27 1.24
CA ASP A 105 -13.41 21.73 1.39
C ASP A 105 -12.39 22.12 2.48
N SER A 106 -12.13 21.25 3.46
CA SER A 106 -11.17 21.43 4.54
C SER A 106 -9.70 21.41 4.13
N LEU A 107 -9.36 20.87 2.95
CA LEU A 107 -7.97 20.71 2.50
C LEU A 107 -7.48 21.84 1.57
N ARG A 108 -8.38 22.71 1.09
CA ARG A 108 -8.05 23.78 0.13
C ARG A 108 -7.07 24.85 0.67
N ASN A 109 -6.97 24.98 1.99
CA ASN A 109 -6.13 25.98 2.66
C ASN A 109 -4.99 25.39 3.49
N LEU A 110 -4.70 24.08 3.37
CA LEU A 110 -3.60 23.49 4.13
C LEU A 110 -2.27 23.94 3.53
N MET A 111 -1.50 24.74 4.28
CA MET A 111 -0.10 24.98 3.95
C MET A 111 0.66 23.67 4.10
N VAL A 112 1.08 23.07 2.98
CA VAL A 112 1.90 21.85 3.00
C VAL A 112 3.33 22.26 3.39
N PRO A 113 3.87 21.82 4.54
CA PRO A 113 5.24 22.17 4.94
C PRO A 113 6.26 21.52 3.99
N PHE A 114 7.46 22.09 3.91
CA PHE A 114 8.59 21.45 3.23
C PHE A 114 8.94 20.15 3.97
N ASP A 115 9.12 19.07 3.21
CA ASP A 115 9.60 17.82 3.78
C ASP A 115 11.13 17.74 3.77
N ILE A 116 11.64 16.67 4.36
CA ILE A 116 13.08 16.46 4.51
C ILE A 116 13.81 16.28 3.17
N ASN A 117 13.14 15.77 2.14
CA ASN A 117 13.73 15.59 0.82
C ASN A 117 13.85 16.95 0.10
N GLU A 118 12.79 17.77 0.20
CA GLU A 118 12.79 19.14 -0.30
C GLU A 118 13.87 19.99 0.40
N ASP A 119 13.94 19.92 1.74
CA ASP A 119 14.94 20.63 2.53
C ASP A 119 16.37 20.12 2.25
N PHE A 120 16.57 18.81 2.13
CA PHE A 120 17.88 18.24 1.78
C PHE A 120 18.36 18.70 0.40
N ALA A 121 17.46 18.76 -0.59
CA ALA A 121 17.78 19.30 -1.90
C ALA A 121 18.24 20.77 -1.80
N ILE A 122 17.49 21.60 -1.07
CA ILE A 122 17.86 23.01 -0.85
C ILE A 122 19.20 23.16 -0.11
N VAL A 123 19.43 22.40 0.97
CA VAL A 123 20.69 22.47 1.72
C VAL A 123 21.88 21.99 0.87
N SER A 124 21.70 20.91 0.11
CA SER A 124 22.70 20.42 -0.84
C SER A 124 23.03 21.48 -1.88
N MET A 125 22.03 22.22 -2.35
CA MET A 125 22.25 23.35 -3.23
C MET A 125 23.06 24.45 -2.58
N ILE A 126 22.67 24.93 -1.39
CA ILE A 126 23.40 25.98 -0.67
C ILE A 126 24.89 25.61 -0.54
N ARG A 127 25.22 24.33 -0.29
CA ARG A 127 26.60 23.83 -0.25
C ARG A 127 27.33 23.88 -1.60
N MET A 128 26.62 23.66 -2.70
CA MET A 128 27.17 23.69 -4.06
C MET A 128 27.32 25.10 -4.64
N ASN A 129 26.93 26.14 -3.89
CA ASN A 129 27.12 27.55 -4.23
C ASN A 129 26.42 28.06 -5.52
N PRO A 130 25.18 27.66 -5.86
CA PRO A 130 24.38 28.41 -6.83
C PRO A 130 23.86 29.67 -6.11
N GLY A 131 23.84 30.81 -6.79
CA GLY A 131 23.33 32.07 -6.22
C GLY A 131 21.80 32.04 -5.97
N PRO A 132 21.05 33.10 -6.30
CA PRO A 132 19.60 33.09 -6.12
C PRO A 132 18.91 31.97 -6.92
N PHE A 133 17.65 31.67 -6.59
CA PHE A 133 16.81 30.68 -7.30
C PHE A 133 16.99 30.81 -8.83
N SER A 134 17.50 29.74 -9.47
CA SER A 134 17.93 29.76 -10.87
C SER A 134 17.30 28.63 -11.68
N PHE A 135 17.37 28.70 -13.01
CA PHE A 135 16.90 27.62 -13.87
C PHE A 135 17.70 26.31 -13.70
N GLU A 136 18.99 26.42 -13.35
CA GLU A 136 19.86 25.28 -13.04
C GLU A 136 19.33 24.46 -11.85
N LEU A 137 18.71 25.14 -10.87
CA LEU A 137 17.98 24.51 -9.76
C LEU A 137 16.89 23.57 -10.28
N VAL A 138 16.06 24.08 -11.19
CA VAL A 138 14.93 23.35 -11.75
C VAL A 138 15.41 22.14 -12.54
N GLN A 139 16.49 22.30 -13.34
CA GLN A 139 17.04 21.18 -14.10
C GLN A 139 17.56 20.05 -13.19
N ARG A 140 18.18 20.41 -12.06
CA ARG A 140 18.88 19.44 -11.21
C ARG A 140 18.04 18.86 -10.09
N PHE A 141 17.06 19.61 -9.57
CA PHE A 141 16.31 19.26 -8.37
C PHE A 141 14.79 19.37 -8.55
N SER A 142 14.28 19.58 -9.77
CA SER A 142 12.82 19.59 -10.01
C SER A 142 12.09 18.38 -9.42
N TYR A 143 12.75 17.21 -9.40
CA TYR A 143 12.17 15.99 -8.85
C TYR A 143 12.09 15.93 -7.33
N ALA A 144 12.86 16.77 -6.64
CA ALA A 144 12.83 16.82 -5.19
C ALA A 144 11.64 17.64 -4.67
N PHE A 145 11.09 18.55 -5.49
CA PHE A 145 10.01 19.44 -5.09
C PHE A 145 8.64 18.90 -5.48
N LYS A 146 7.67 19.09 -4.59
CA LYS A 146 6.28 18.72 -4.90
C LYS A 146 5.74 19.59 -6.06
N PRO A 147 4.93 19.05 -6.99
CA PRO A 147 4.37 19.80 -8.12
C PRO A 147 3.52 21.02 -7.74
N ILE A 148 3.06 21.09 -6.49
CA ILE A 148 2.26 22.20 -5.94
C ILE A 148 3.12 23.41 -5.52
N ARG A 149 4.45 23.28 -5.50
CA ARG A 149 5.35 24.36 -5.06
C ARG A 149 5.42 25.46 -6.10
N THR A 150 5.31 26.70 -5.64
CA THR A 150 5.65 27.86 -6.47
C THR A 150 7.14 28.17 -6.40
N ALA A 151 7.66 28.84 -7.43
CA ALA A 151 9.02 29.36 -7.42
C ALA A 151 9.29 30.27 -6.22
N HIS A 152 8.30 31.08 -5.83
CA HIS A 152 8.37 31.96 -4.67
C HIS A 152 8.49 31.20 -3.35
N GLN A 153 7.70 30.14 -3.16
CA GLN A 153 7.81 29.29 -1.97
C GLN A 153 9.20 28.66 -1.85
N ILE A 154 9.76 28.18 -2.95
CA ILE A 154 11.10 27.57 -2.95
C ILE A 154 12.17 28.64 -2.69
N ALA A 155 12.06 29.82 -3.31
CA ALA A 155 12.99 30.92 -3.08
C ALA A 155 12.99 31.39 -1.61
N ASN A 156 11.81 31.58 -1.01
CA ASN A 156 11.69 31.94 0.41
C ASN A 156 12.32 30.87 1.29
N ARG A 157 12.09 29.58 1.00
CA ARG A 157 12.69 28.48 1.77
C ARG A 157 14.21 28.42 1.63
N ILE A 158 14.76 28.78 0.46
CA ILE A 158 16.20 28.92 0.26
C ILE A 158 16.75 30.03 1.16
N GLU A 159 16.12 31.20 1.18
CA GLU A 159 16.53 32.32 2.04
C GLU A 159 16.47 31.94 3.54
N GLU A 160 15.38 31.28 3.97
CA GLU A 160 15.23 30.76 5.33
C GLU A 160 16.39 29.83 5.71
N LEU A 161 16.73 28.85 4.86
CA LEU A 161 17.80 27.88 5.12
C LEU A 161 19.20 28.45 4.94
N GLN A 162 19.36 29.54 4.19
CA GLN A 162 20.62 30.31 4.13
C GLN A 162 20.87 31.09 5.41
N MET A 163 19.81 31.63 6.03
CA MET A 163 19.87 32.32 7.32
C MET A 163 19.97 31.35 8.51
N ALA A 164 19.57 30.08 8.32
CA ALA A 164 19.67 29.05 9.33
C ALA A 164 21.13 28.76 9.75
N SER A 165 21.28 28.32 10.99
CA SER A 165 22.58 27.95 11.56
C SER A 165 23.21 26.78 10.80
N ASN A 166 24.54 26.64 10.89
CA ASN A 166 25.21 25.46 10.33
C ASN A 166 24.73 24.15 10.98
N GLU A 167 24.35 24.20 12.26
CA GLU A 167 23.85 23.05 13.02
C GLU A 167 22.50 22.56 12.49
N GLU A 168 21.57 23.47 12.20
CA GLU A 168 20.26 23.12 11.61
C GLU A 168 20.41 22.50 10.20
N ARG A 169 21.34 23.03 9.40
CA ARG A 169 21.64 22.47 8.07
C ARG A 169 22.28 21.09 8.15
N GLU A 170 23.19 20.87 9.11
CA GLU A 170 23.79 19.55 9.34
C GLU A 170 22.74 18.55 9.84
N TYR A 171 21.82 18.98 10.70
CA TYR A 171 20.72 18.16 11.18
C TYR A 171 19.82 17.67 10.02
N ILE A 172 19.50 18.53 9.06
CA ILE A 172 18.72 18.16 7.87
C ILE A 172 19.44 17.04 7.08
N ILE A 173 20.75 17.19 6.88
CA ILE A 173 21.56 16.21 6.14
C ILE A 173 21.63 14.89 6.90
N GLN A 174 21.90 14.94 8.20
CA GLN A 174 21.96 13.75 9.03
C GLN A 174 20.61 13.03 9.04
N LYS A 175 19.52 13.77 9.20
CA LYS A 175 18.17 13.21 9.19
C LYS A 175 17.82 12.57 7.84
N PHE A 176 18.15 13.21 6.72
CA PHE A 176 17.98 12.62 5.39
C PHE A 176 18.81 11.36 5.22
N ALA A 177 20.07 11.36 5.67
CA ALA A 177 20.95 10.20 5.62
C ALA A 177 20.38 9.04 6.46
N ASP A 178 19.88 9.32 7.66
CA ASP A 178 19.25 8.34 8.54
C ASP A 178 17.97 7.75 7.92
N GLU A 179 17.11 8.58 7.32
CA GLU A 179 15.89 8.12 6.65
C GLU A 179 16.21 7.28 5.40
N THR A 180 17.16 7.73 4.57
CA THR A 180 17.63 6.99 3.38
C THR A 180 18.26 5.67 3.79
N PHE A 181 19.08 5.66 4.84
CA PHE A 181 19.71 4.44 5.34
C PHE A 181 18.68 3.47 5.92
N LYS A 182 17.66 3.98 6.63
CA LYS A 182 16.53 3.15 7.09
C LYS A 182 15.77 2.55 5.91
N GLU A 183 15.48 3.33 4.87
CA GLU A 183 14.82 2.81 3.67
C GLU A 183 15.68 1.74 2.97
N TYR A 184 16.99 2.00 2.81
CA TYR A 184 17.94 1.05 2.26
C TYR A 184 17.96 -0.26 3.07
N LEU A 185 18.09 -0.19 4.40
CA LEU A 185 18.03 -1.37 5.26
C LEU A 185 16.69 -2.09 5.12
N SER A 186 15.57 -1.36 5.04
CA SER A 186 14.25 -1.96 4.81
C SER A 186 14.19 -2.75 3.49
N SER A 187 14.92 -2.30 2.47
CA SER A 187 15.02 -2.97 1.18
C SER A 187 15.88 -4.23 1.26
N GLN A 188 17.00 -4.19 1.98
CA GLN A 188 17.91 -5.34 2.18
C GLN A 188 17.29 -6.45 3.03
N VAL A 189 16.44 -6.09 4.01
CA VAL A 189 15.69 -7.08 4.81
C VAL A 189 14.72 -7.89 3.95
N LYS A 190 14.27 -7.37 2.80
CA LYS A 190 13.44 -8.11 1.84
C LYS A 190 14.20 -9.28 1.19
N ASP A 191 15.53 -9.21 1.14
CA ASP A 191 16.42 -10.19 0.49
C ASP A 191 17.04 -11.22 1.46
N GLY A 192 16.71 -11.16 2.75
CA GLY A 192 16.93 -12.28 3.69
C GLY A 192 18.18 -12.22 4.56
N ASN A 193 18.99 -11.16 4.50
CA ASN A 193 20.16 -11.01 5.37
C ASN A 193 19.78 -10.38 6.72
N SER A 194 19.54 -11.21 7.74
CA SER A 194 19.11 -10.78 9.07
C SER A 194 20.25 -10.39 10.03
N GLU A 195 21.51 -10.65 9.69
CA GLU A 195 22.64 -10.47 10.62
C GLU A 195 23.04 -9.00 10.83
N GLN A 196 22.84 -8.14 9.83
CA GLN A 196 23.17 -6.71 9.91
C GLN A 196 22.19 -5.87 10.76
N LEU A 197 21.03 -6.43 11.14
CA LEU A 197 20.03 -5.75 11.97
C LEU A 197 20.44 -5.67 13.45
N THR A 198 21.26 -6.62 13.89
CA THR A 198 21.63 -6.81 15.30
C THR A 198 22.66 -5.79 15.80
N GLU A 199 23.50 -5.26 14.91
CA GLU A 199 24.53 -4.27 15.26
C GLU A 199 23.95 -2.87 15.59
N LEU A 200 22.72 -2.59 15.16
CA LEU A 200 22.09 -1.26 15.30
C LEU A 200 20.93 -1.21 16.30
N ASN A 201 20.66 -2.28 17.06
CA ASN A 201 19.48 -2.41 17.94
C ASN A 201 18.13 -2.17 17.23
N LEU A 202 18.07 -2.35 15.90
CA LEU A 202 16.84 -2.17 15.13
C LEU A 202 16.09 -3.49 15.05
N THR A 203 14.80 -3.49 15.40
CA THR A 203 13.97 -4.67 15.34
C THR A 203 13.35 -4.83 13.95
N LYS A 204 13.02 -6.06 13.57
CA LYS A 204 12.31 -6.35 12.30
C LYS A 204 10.96 -5.61 12.16
N ARG A 205 10.43 -5.05 13.26
CA ARG A 205 9.20 -4.24 13.31
C ARG A 205 9.42 -2.80 12.83
N ASP A 206 10.65 -2.29 12.90
CA ASP A 206 11.00 -0.92 12.55
C ASP A 206 11.03 -0.70 11.01
N PHE A 207 11.05 -1.80 10.24
CA PHE A 207 11.10 -1.80 8.77
C PHE A 207 9.86 -2.43 8.11
N ASP A 208 8.84 -2.79 8.90
CA ASP A 208 7.54 -3.10 8.35
C ASP A 208 6.96 -1.77 7.82
N ILE A 209 6.98 -1.57 6.49
CA ILE A 209 6.41 -0.38 5.81
C ILE A 209 4.92 -0.18 6.18
N CYS A 210 4.25 -1.22 6.67
CA CYS A 210 2.87 -1.17 7.17
C CYS A 210 2.74 -0.62 8.62
N THR A 211 3.87 -0.38 9.28
CA THR A 211 4.01 0.26 10.60
C THR A 211 5.02 1.40 10.58
N ILE A 212 5.13 2.16 9.47
CA ILE A 212 5.42 3.60 9.65
C ILE A 212 4.30 4.09 10.55
N SER A 213 4.64 4.22 11.83
CA SER A 213 3.82 4.65 12.95
C SER A 213 2.49 5.22 12.49
N LYS A 214 1.46 4.37 12.37
CA LYS A 214 0.10 4.88 12.49
C LYS A 214 0.17 5.67 13.81
N PRO A 215 -0.06 6.99 13.83
CA PRO A 215 -0.25 7.68 15.11
C PRO A 215 -1.25 6.82 15.89
N LYS A 216 -1.04 6.64 17.20
CA LYS A 216 -1.98 5.91 18.07
C LYS A 216 -3.38 6.23 17.55
N ASN A 217 -4.11 5.22 17.06
CA ASN A 217 -5.46 5.45 16.56
C ASN A 217 -6.15 6.30 17.63
N PRO A 218 -6.76 7.44 17.28
CA PRO A 218 -7.45 8.24 18.27
C PRO A 218 -8.34 7.28 19.05
N GLU A 219 -8.28 7.35 20.38
CA GLU A 219 -9.19 6.61 21.23
C GLU A 219 -10.57 7.18 20.94
N ILE A 220 -11.27 6.58 19.98
CA ILE A 220 -12.65 6.92 19.67
C ILE A 220 -13.43 6.37 20.85
N PRO A 221 -14.01 7.23 21.72
CA PRO A 221 -14.93 6.74 22.74
C PRO A 221 -16.07 6.05 21.99
N ILE A 222 -16.25 4.75 22.22
CA ILE A 222 -17.36 3.99 21.64
C ILE A 222 -18.57 4.27 22.53
N PRO A 223 -19.62 4.96 22.03
CA PRO A 223 -20.83 5.16 22.79
C PRO A 223 -21.43 3.82 23.23
N PRO A 224 -21.92 3.70 24.48
CA PRO A 224 -22.54 2.47 24.98
C PRO A 224 -23.80 2.07 24.19
N GLU A 225 -24.41 3.00 23.45
CA GLU A 225 -25.53 2.71 22.54
C GLU A 225 -25.11 1.79 21.38
N ILE A 226 -23.85 1.87 20.93
CA ILE A 226 -23.33 1.03 19.83
C ILE A 226 -23.26 -0.43 20.27
N ASP A 227 -22.82 -0.70 21.50
CA ASP A 227 -22.79 -2.08 22.01
C ASP A 227 -24.20 -2.66 22.14
N GLN A 228 -25.19 -1.85 22.52
CA GLN A 228 -26.60 -2.26 22.55
C GLN A 228 -27.12 -2.57 21.14
N GLU A 229 -26.80 -1.73 20.16
CA GLU A 229 -27.19 -1.93 18.76
C GLU A 229 -26.50 -3.16 18.15
N ILE A 230 -25.19 -3.36 18.41
CA ILE A 230 -24.45 -4.56 18.01
C ILE A 230 -25.09 -5.80 18.61
N ASN A 231 -25.46 -5.78 19.89
CA ASN A 231 -26.12 -6.91 20.54
C ASN A 231 -27.51 -7.19 19.94
N LEU A 232 -28.29 -6.15 19.67
CA LEU A 232 -29.59 -6.26 19.00
C LEU A 232 -29.45 -6.85 17.58
N LEU A 233 -28.52 -6.34 16.78
CA LEU A 233 -28.26 -6.84 15.43
C LEU A 233 -27.66 -8.25 15.44
N SER A 234 -26.85 -8.58 16.43
CA SER A 234 -26.27 -9.92 16.60
C SER A 234 -27.35 -10.98 16.78
N SER A 235 -28.45 -10.67 17.48
CA SER A 235 -29.59 -11.60 17.61
C SER A 235 -30.31 -11.88 16.29
N HIS A 236 -30.26 -10.94 15.34
CA HIS A 236 -30.87 -11.05 14.01
C HIS A 236 -29.86 -11.41 12.91
N ARG A 237 -28.59 -11.62 13.26
CA ARG A 237 -27.49 -11.90 12.32
C ARG A 237 -27.84 -13.01 11.32
N TRP A 238 -28.49 -14.06 11.79
CA TRP A 238 -28.91 -15.20 10.97
C TRP A 238 -29.93 -14.85 9.86
N MET A 239 -30.73 -13.79 10.03
CA MET A 239 -31.69 -13.35 9.01
C MET A 239 -31.01 -12.65 7.83
N PHE A 240 -29.83 -12.06 8.05
CA PHE A 240 -29.05 -11.36 7.02
C PHE A 240 -28.05 -12.29 6.32
N ILE A 241 -27.74 -13.44 6.92
CA ILE A 241 -26.89 -14.46 6.32
C ILE A 241 -27.78 -15.36 5.44
N LYS A 242 -27.91 -15.02 4.15
CA LYS A 242 -28.38 -16.01 3.16
C LYS A 242 -27.29 -17.05 2.97
N GLU A 243 -27.42 -18.19 3.64
CA GLU A 243 -26.53 -19.34 3.48
C GLU A 243 -27.03 -20.18 2.29
N ARG A 244 -26.30 -20.14 1.18
CA ARG A 244 -26.58 -20.98 0.01
C ARG A 244 -25.48 -22.03 -0.12
N PHE A 245 -25.57 -23.08 0.70
CA PHE A 245 -24.70 -24.24 0.53
C PHE A 245 -25.13 -25.07 -0.68
N ALA A 246 -24.18 -25.46 -1.52
CA ALA A 246 -24.36 -26.59 -2.42
C ALA A 246 -24.34 -27.91 -1.63
N SER A 247 -24.78 -28.99 -2.26
CA SER A 247 -24.96 -30.30 -1.60
C SER A 247 -23.71 -30.85 -0.90
N ASN A 248 -22.51 -30.43 -1.34
CA ASN A 248 -21.22 -30.94 -0.86
C ASN A 248 -20.34 -29.88 -0.17
N ASP A 249 -20.87 -28.68 0.08
CA ASP A 249 -20.10 -27.63 0.76
C ASP A 249 -20.10 -27.91 2.27
N LEU A 250 -18.92 -28.10 2.88
CA LEU A 250 -18.76 -28.35 4.31
C LEU A 250 -18.86 -27.07 5.14
N ALA A 251 -18.37 -25.96 4.60
CA ALA A 251 -18.40 -24.65 5.24
C ALA A 251 -18.23 -23.52 4.23
N ILE A 252 -18.56 -22.30 4.64
CA ILE A 252 -18.27 -21.06 3.93
C ILE A 252 -17.34 -20.21 4.80
N ILE A 253 -16.31 -19.64 4.18
CA ILE A 253 -15.55 -18.52 4.75
C ILE A 253 -15.96 -17.26 4.01
N ARG A 254 -16.54 -16.30 4.73
CA ARG A 254 -17.11 -15.08 4.15
C ARG A 254 -16.35 -13.84 4.62
N SER A 255 -16.05 -12.93 3.71
CA SER A 255 -15.65 -11.55 4.01
C SER A 255 -16.77 -10.59 3.62
N GLU A 256 -16.52 -9.29 3.74
CA GLU A 256 -17.41 -8.25 3.21
C GLU A 256 -17.66 -8.39 1.70
N LYS A 257 -16.66 -8.83 0.93
CA LYS A 257 -16.67 -8.78 -0.54
C LYS A 257 -16.63 -10.13 -1.25
N HIS A 258 -16.19 -11.19 -0.56
CA HIS A 258 -16.03 -12.51 -1.17
C HIS A 258 -16.51 -13.63 -0.26
N GLU A 259 -16.91 -14.74 -0.88
CA GLU A 259 -17.29 -15.98 -0.23
C GLU A 259 -16.45 -17.12 -0.78
N PHE A 260 -15.88 -17.92 0.11
CA PHE A 260 -15.09 -19.09 -0.22
C PHE A 260 -15.77 -20.34 0.31
N TYR A 261 -16.00 -21.30 -0.57
CA TYR A 261 -16.75 -22.52 -0.26
C TYR A 261 -15.77 -23.68 -0.02
N MET A 262 -15.78 -24.23 1.18
CA MET A 262 -14.96 -25.39 1.54
C MET A 262 -15.66 -26.67 1.08
N ARG A 263 -15.18 -27.27 -0.01
CA ARG A 263 -15.69 -28.55 -0.56
C ARG A 263 -14.85 -29.76 -0.21
N LEU A 264 -13.59 -29.53 0.15
CA LEU A 264 -12.64 -30.57 0.54
C LEU A 264 -12.49 -30.60 2.05
N CYS A 265 -12.10 -31.76 2.60
CA CYS A 265 -11.84 -31.90 4.04
C CYS A 265 -10.64 -31.08 4.51
N ALA A 266 -9.78 -30.60 3.61
CA ALA A 266 -8.73 -29.65 3.93
C ALA A 266 -8.58 -28.67 2.77
N ILE A 267 -8.47 -27.39 3.11
CA ILE A 267 -8.22 -26.30 2.16
C ILE A 267 -7.09 -25.42 2.68
N ILE A 268 -6.34 -24.83 1.76
CA ILE A 268 -5.21 -23.97 2.03
C ILE A 268 -5.64 -22.51 1.89
N ILE A 269 -5.30 -21.72 2.90
CA ILE A 269 -5.47 -20.27 2.92
C ILE A 269 -4.09 -19.64 2.75
N GLY A 270 -3.93 -18.69 1.85
CA GLY A 270 -2.62 -18.07 1.62
C GLY A 270 -2.62 -17.06 0.50
N ARG A 271 -1.50 -16.97 -0.22
CA ARG A 271 -1.32 -16.08 -1.36
C ARG A 271 -0.94 -16.90 -2.57
N ASN A 272 -1.70 -16.76 -3.67
CA ASN A 272 -1.36 -17.44 -4.91
C ASN A 272 0.04 -17.03 -5.40
N SER A 273 0.73 -17.98 -6.03
CA SER A 273 2.05 -17.76 -6.60
C SER A 273 2.24 -18.65 -7.85
N PRO A 274 3.17 -18.31 -8.76
CA PRO A 274 3.45 -19.17 -9.91
C PRO A 274 3.90 -20.59 -9.55
N GLN A 275 4.31 -20.80 -8.29
CA GLN A 275 4.79 -22.08 -7.77
C GLN A 275 3.68 -22.93 -7.13
N GLY A 276 2.49 -22.37 -6.91
CA GLY A 276 1.39 -23.08 -6.27
C GLY A 276 0.20 -22.17 -5.98
N GLU A 277 -0.97 -22.75 -6.20
CA GLU A 277 -2.27 -22.13 -5.93
C GLU A 277 -2.78 -22.52 -4.53
N VAL A 278 -3.60 -21.65 -3.96
CA VAL A 278 -4.32 -21.86 -2.71
C VAL A 278 -5.83 -21.83 -2.96
N ASP A 279 -6.59 -22.53 -2.13
CA ASP A 279 -8.04 -22.55 -2.22
C ASP A 279 -8.67 -21.20 -1.83
N ILE A 280 -8.06 -20.51 -0.86
CA ILE A 280 -8.47 -19.17 -0.41
C ILE A 280 -7.29 -18.21 -0.56
N ASP A 281 -7.36 -17.39 -1.61
CA ASP A 281 -6.35 -16.38 -1.89
C ASP A 281 -6.68 -15.06 -1.17
N LEU A 282 -5.87 -14.73 -0.16
CA LEU A 282 -5.98 -13.49 0.58
C LEU A 282 -5.40 -12.30 -0.20
N SER A 283 -4.77 -12.52 -1.35
CA SER A 283 -4.24 -11.45 -2.19
C SER A 283 -5.33 -10.48 -2.67
N TYR A 284 -6.58 -10.94 -2.80
CA TYR A 284 -7.72 -10.09 -3.19
C TYR A 284 -7.98 -8.91 -2.26
N TYR A 285 -7.54 -9.01 -1.00
CA TYR A 285 -7.70 -7.95 0.01
C TYR A 285 -6.47 -7.05 0.11
N MET A 286 -5.38 -7.37 -0.59
CA MET A 286 -4.12 -6.68 -0.48
C MET A 286 -3.96 -5.65 -1.61
N LYS A 287 -3.50 -4.45 -1.27
CA LYS A 287 -3.01 -3.49 -2.27
C LYS A 287 -1.60 -3.90 -2.74
N GLY A 288 -1.23 -3.55 -3.96
CA GLY A 288 -0.05 -4.05 -4.67
C GLY A 288 1.25 -4.07 -3.84
N GLY A 289 2.05 -5.13 -4.01
CA GLY A 289 3.39 -5.26 -3.39
C GLY A 289 3.40 -5.78 -1.94
N CYS A 290 2.25 -6.16 -1.38
CA CYS A 290 2.17 -6.56 0.02
C CYS A 290 2.50 -8.07 0.20
N HIS A 291 3.66 -8.39 0.80
CA HIS A 291 4.20 -9.76 0.96
C HIS A 291 3.91 -10.42 2.31
N HIS A 292 2.94 -9.89 3.04
CA HIS A 292 2.69 -10.27 4.44
C HIS A 292 1.91 -11.57 4.62
N VAL A 293 1.15 -11.98 3.60
CA VAL A 293 0.51 -13.30 3.54
C VAL A 293 1.52 -14.30 2.99
N SER A 294 1.79 -15.35 3.76
CA SER A 294 2.63 -16.46 3.29
C SER A 294 1.94 -17.18 2.13
N ARG A 295 2.70 -17.73 1.18
CA ARG A 295 2.14 -18.53 0.06
C ARG A 295 1.15 -19.57 0.56
N GLN A 296 1.50 -20.25 1.65
CA GLN A 296 0.62 -21.07 2.46
C GLN A 296 0.62 -20.49 3.88
N GLN A 297 -0.49 -19.88 4.27
CA GLN A 297 -0.61 -19.13 5.51
C GLN A 297 -1.36 -19.94 6.59
N ALA A 298 -2.41 -20.66 6.21
CA ALA A 298 -3.10 -21.59 7.09
C ALA A 298 -3.68 -22.78 6.34
N ILE A 299 -3.98 -23.84 7.08
CA ILE A 299 -4.78 -24.97 6.62
C ILE A 299 -6.08 -24.96 7.45
N LEU A 300 -7.21 -24.91 6.76
CA LEU A 300 -8.51 -25.19 7.37
C LEU A 300 -8.88 -26.64 7.07
N SER A 301 -9.07 -27.46 8.11
CA SER A 301 -9.38 -28.87 7.95
C SER A 301 -10.61 -29.30 8.76
N PHE A 302 -11.43 -30.16 8.16
CA PHE A 302 -12.53 -30.89 8.78
C PHE A 302 -12.03 -32.30 9.12
N GLN A 303 -11.99 -32.63 10.41
CA GLN A 303 -11.38 -33.85 10.91
C GLN A 303 -12.43 -34.91 11.27
N LYS A 304 -11.97 -36.12 11.60
CA LYS A 304 -12.82 -37.29 11.89
C LYS A 304 -13.69 -37.14 13.15
N ASP A 305 -13.33 -36.22 14.02
CA ASP A 305 -14.09 -35.81 15.20
C ASP A 305 -15.22 -34.81 14.86
N TYR A 306 -15.40 -34.51 13.57
CA TYR A 306 -16.41 -33.59 13.04
C TYR A 306 -16.22 -32.14 13.47
N PHE A 307 -15.00 -31.75 13.83
CA PHE A 307 -14.63 -30.37 14.13
C PHE A 307 -13.80 -29.76 13.00
N PHE A 308 -13.85 -28.43 12.92
CA PHE A 308 -13.06 -27.63 11.98
C PHE A 308 -11.86 -27.04 12.70
N TYR A 309 -10.67 -27.25 12.14
CA TYR A 309 -9.40 -26.84 12.69
C TYR A 309 -8.73 -25.84 11.76
N LEU A 310 -8.40 -24.67 12.28
CA LEU A 310 -7.55 -23.69 11.59
C LEU A 310 -6.14 -23.79 12.15
N GLU A 311 -5.22 -24.34 11.36
CA GLU A 311 -3.79 -24.44 11.68
C GLU A 311 -3.02 -23.32 10.96
N ASN A 312 -2.25 -22.54 11.71
CA ASN A 312 -1.39 -21.52 11.15
C ASN A 312 -0.01 -22.09 10.80
N ILE A 313 0.29 -22.21 9.51
CA ILE A 313 1.58 -22.69 9.02
C ILE A 313 2.48 -21.55 8.49
N GLY A 314 1.91 -20.36 8.29
CA GLY A 314 2.60 -19.19 7.78
C GLY A 314 3.36 -18.40 8.83
N LYS A 315 4.04 -17.33 8.40
CA LYS A 315 4.91 -16.52 9.27
C LYS A 315 4.14 -15.66 10.26
N ARG A 316 2.99 -15.10 9.85
CA ARG A 316 2.18 -14.19 10.68
C ARG A 316 1.09 -14.94 11.44
N SER A 317 0.72 -14.43 12.61
CA SER A 317 -0.34 -15.00 13.44
C SER A 317 -1.73 -14.64 12.93
N PHE A 318 -2.69 -15.55 13.12
CA PHE A 318 -4.11 -15.23 13.03
C PHE A 318 -4.61 -14.76 14.40
N ARG A 319 -5.76 -14.09 14.43
CA ARG A 319 -6.60 -13.95 15.62
C ARG A 319 -7.96 -14.59 15.33
N VAL A 320 -8.42 -15.47 16.20
CA VAL A 320 -9.75 -16.07 16.10
C VAL A 320 -10.55 -15.66 17.33
N ASN A 321 -11.63 -14.92 17.13
CA ASN A 321 -12.43 -14.30 18.21
C ASN A 321 -11.54 -13.55 19.22
N GLY A 322 -10.55 -12.79 18.71
CA GLY A 322 -9.58 -12.04 19.53
C GLY A 322 -8.42 -12.86 20.10
N THR A 323 -8.45 -14.20 20.03
CA THR A 323 -7.38 -15.07 20.54
C THR A 323 -6.31 -15.32 19.47
N ILE A 324 -5.04 -15.13 19.81
CA ILE A 324 -3.92 -15.27 18.87
C ILE A 324 -3.62 -16.75 18.57
N VAL A 325 -3.51 -17.10 17.28
CA VAL A 325 -3.07 -18.41 16.78
C VAL A 325 -1.70 -18.23 16.11
N PRO A 326 -0.59 -18.48 16.83
CA PRO A 326 0.75 -18.30 16.29
C PRO A 326 1.14 -19.43 15.32
N LYS A 327 2.27 -19.26 14.63
CA LYS A 327 2.80 -20.27 13.70
C LYS A 327 2.98 -21.62 14.39
N GLY A 328 2.59 -22.69 13.71
CA GLY A 328 2.67 -24.08 14.17
C GLY A 328 1.63 -24.43 15.24
N LYS A 329 0.65 -23.55 15.48
CA LYS A 329 -0.49 -23.81 16.37
C LYS A 329 -1.79 -23.83 15.58
N PHE A 330 -2.79 -24.46 16.17
CA PHE A 330 -4.14 -24.54 15.62
C PHE A 330 -5.18 -24.14 16.66
N CYS A 331 -6.38 -23.85 16.17
CA CYS A 331 -7.57 -23.67 17.01
C CYS A 331 -8.77 -24.36 16.38
N ILE A 332 -9.80 -24.63 17.19
CA ILE A 332 -11.08 -25.16 16.72
C ILE A 332 -11.98 -23.97 16.38
N LEU A 333 -12.53 -23.95 15.18
CA LEU A 333 -13.47 -22.93 14.74
C LEU A 333 -14.89 -23.29 15.20
N GLN A 334 -15.51 -22.37 15.95
CA GLN A 334 -16.92 -22.43 16.32
C GLN A 334 -17.80 -21.82 15.21
N PRO A 335 -19.08 -22.21 15.09
CA PRO A 335 -20.01 -21.55 14.17
C PRO A 335 -20.01 -20.04 14.38
N GLY A 336 -19.84 -19.29 13.29
CA GLY A 336 -19.81 -17.83 13.31
C GLY A 336 -18.50 -17.20 13.80
N ALA A 337 -17.44 -17.99 14.01
CA ALA A 337 -16.13 -17.48 14.44
C ALA A 337 -15.58 -16.42 13.48
N ILE A 338 -15.01 -15.36 14.05
CA ILE A 338 -14.35 -14.28 13.33
C ILE A 338 -12.85 -14.58 13.28
N ILE A 339 -12.31 -14.66 12.07
CA ILE A 339 -10.91 -14.89 11.77
C ILE A 339 -10.34 -13.57 11.25
N ASP A 340 -9.43 -12.97 12.02
CA ASP A 340 -8.68 -11.78 11.67
C ASP A 340 -7.26 -12.17 11.25
N PHE A 341 -6.86 -11.72 10.06
CA PHE A 341 -5.49 -11.82 9.57
C PHE A 341 -5.05 -10.53 8.88
N SER A 342 -4.14 -9.78 9.50
CA SER A 342 -3.55 -8.55 8.92
C SER A 342 -4.62 -7.58 8.37
N ASP A 343 -5.62 -7.24 9.20
CA ASP A 343 -6.76 -6.38 8.86
C ASP A 343 -7.77 -6.99 7.86
N ILE A 344 -7.63 -8.28 7.53
CA ILE A 344 -8.62 -9.04 6.76
C ILE A 344 -9.52 -9.78 7.74
N LEU A 345 -10.79 -9.38 7.78
CA LEU A 345 -11.82 -10.03 8.59
C LEU A 345 -12.59 -11.04 7.76
N LEU A 346 -12.58 -12.28 8.25
CA LEU A 346 -13.30 -13.41 7.69
C LEU A 346 -14.24 -14.00 8.75
N MET A 347 -15.37 -14.52 8.31
CA MET A 347 -16.36 -15.19 9.14
C MET A 347 -16.48 -16.65 8.71
N PHE A 348 -16.40 -17.56 9.67
CA PHE A 348 -16.56 -18.99 9.45
C PHE A 348 -18.02 -19.42 9.65
N ILE A 349 -18.59 -20.10 8.66
CA ILE A 349 -20.00 -20.54 8.65
C ILE A 349 -20.05 -22.03 8.26
N PRO A 350 -20.20 -22.96 9.21
CA PRO A 350 -20.26 -24.40 8.92
C PRO A 350 -21.62 -24.82 8.36
N ASN A 351 -21.64 -25.81 7.46
CA ASN A 351 -22.87 -26.46 7.00
C ASN A 351 -23.31 -27.51 8.02
N GLU A 352 -23.91 -27.06 9.13
CA GLU A 352 -24.33 -27.95 10.22
C GLU A 352 -25.23 -29.12 9.76
N PRO A 353 -26.23 -28.91 8.88
CA PRO A 353 -27.05 -30.02 8.37
C PRO A 353 -26.26 -31.12 7.66
N LEU A 354 -25.23 -30.76 6.88
CA LEU A 354 -24.37 -31.73 6.21
C LEU A 354 -23.44 -32.42 7.19
N VAL A 355 -22.81 -31.66 8.10
CA VAL A 355 -21.93 -32.19 9.15
C VAL A 355 -22.67 -33.22 10.02
N ASP A 356 -23.91 -32.93 10.40
CA ASP A 356 -24.75 -33.86 11.16
C ASP A 356 -25.13 -35.12 10.38
N LYS A 357 -25.41 -35.00 9.08
CA LYS A 357 -25.63 -36.17 8.21
C LYS A 357 -24.38 -37.05 8.15
N ILE A 358 -23.21 -36.46 7.98
CA ILE A 358 -21.92 -37.18 7.96
C ILE A 358 -21.71 -37.90 9.31
N ARG A 359 -21.90 -37.18 10.42
CA ARG A 359 -21.78 -37.71 11.79
C ARG A 359 -22.70 -38.92 12.02
N LYS A 360 -23.97 -38.83 11.60
CA LYS A 360 -24.95 -39.94 11.72
C LYS A 360 -24.56 -41.15 10.86
N ASN A 361 -24.15 -40.93 9.61
CA ASN A 361 -23.79 -42.01 8.69
C ASN A 361 -22.54 -42.79 9.14
N PHE A 362 -21.54 -42.10 9.70
CA PHE A 362 -20.34 -42.76 10.22
C PHE A 362 -20.65 -43.62 11.45
N ASN A 363 -21.43 -43.10 12.41
CA ASN A 363 -21.81 -43.84 13.62
C ASN A 363 -22.69 -45.07 13.30
N TYR A 364 -23.52 -44.99 12.26
CA TYR A 364 -24.29 -46.14 11.75
C TYR A 364 -23.40 -47.22 11.12
N THR A 365 -22.30 -46.84 10.47
CA THR A 365 -21.39 -47.79 9.82
C THR A 365 -20.51 -48.54 10.85
N VAL A 366 -20.09 -47.86 11.92
CA VAL A 366 -19.34 -48.48 13.02
C VAL A 366 -20.19 -49.49 13.80
N THR A 367 -21.47 -49.20 13.99
CA THR A 367 -22.40 -50.07 14.75
C THR A 367 -22.90 -51.28 13.97
N LYS A 368 -22.82 -51.29 12.64
CA LYS A 368 -23.23 -52.42 11.77
C LYS A 368 -22.09 -53.23 11.18
N ALA A 369 -20.83 -52.89 11.45
CA ALA A 369 -19.70 -53.70 11.02
C ALA A 369 -19.79 -55.11 11.66
N PRO A 370 -19.92 -56.20 10.88
CA PRO A 370 -20.02 -57.53 11.44
C PRO A 370 -18.71 -57.86 12.16
N ILE A 371 -18.80 -58.17 13.46
CA ILE A 371 -17.71 -58.73 14.24
C ILE A 371 -17.29 -60.02 13.54
N LYS A 372 -16.25 -59.97 12.71
CA LYS A 372 -15.59 -61.17 12.19
C LYS A 372 -15.04 -61.90 13.41
N LYS A 373 -15.78 -62.89 13.92
CA LYS A 373 -15.28 -63.85 14.90
C LYS A 373 -13.97 -64.41 14.34
N LYS A 374 -12.85 -64.07 14.99
CA LYS A 374 -11.57 -64.73 14.74
C LYS A 374 -11.80 -66.24 14.89
N ARG A 375 -11.80 -66.96 13.77
CA ARG A 375 -11.58 -68.42 13.80
C ARG A 375 -10.13 -68.59 14.25
N ARG A 376 -9.96 -69.15 15.45
CA ARG A 376 -8.68 -69.72 15.89
C ARG A 376 -8.38 -70.92 14.97
N PRO A 377 -7.16 -71.00 14.44
CA PRO A 377 -6.32 -72.15 14.67
C PRO A 377 -5.31 -71.82 15.78
#